data_AF-A0A3N0X8B3-F1
#
_entry.id   AF-A0A3N0X8B3-F1
#
_cell.length_a   1.000
_cell.length_b   1.000
_cell.length_c   1.000
_cell.angle_alpha   90.00
_cell.angle_beta   90.00
_cell.angle_gamma   90.00
#
_symmetry.space_group_name_H-M   'P 1'
#
loop_
_entity.id
_entity.type
_entity.pdbx_description
1 polymer ?
#
loop_
_entity_poly.entity_id
_entity_poly.type
_entity_poly.pdbx_seq_one_letter_code
_entity_poly.pdbx_strand_id
1 'polypeptide(L)'
;MKRILFLSAFVSTLVYCQQGNANVNNSPVTRESLIARAGYVNPLETKGSPYLYAEYKKARIANNQKLVDMRYNAYKDEVDIINNGRNMTIYKNPEYSPIHIIDSDEILYLLEYPYNGKKVIGYLFEVKKLETATLLMRISKTYDKGKYAQDSFDREKENTYDDLPDIFYFQKKTVKFCNCQKRKMS
;
A
#
# COMPACT_ATOMS: atom_id res chain seq x y z
N MET A 1 18.61 -92.46 52.78
CA MET A 1 18.90 -92.70 51.34
C MET A 1 18.46 -91.50 50.54
N LYS A 2 19.38 -90.99 49.70
CA LYS A 2 19.18 -90.19 48.45
C LYS A 2 18.18 -89.03 48.52
N ARG A 3 18.71 -87.79 48.63
CA ARG A 3 18.91 -86.84 47.51
C ARG A 3 17.61 -86.59 46.72
N ILE A 4 17.08 -85.38 46.82
CA ILE A 4 16.63 -84.60 45.65
C ILE A 4 16.83 -83.11 45.99
N LEU A 5 17.83 -82.54 45.32
CA LEU A 5 17.98 -81.11 45.06
C LEU A 5 16.90 -80.74 44.04
N PHE A 6 16.09 -79.72 44.31
CA PHE A 6 15.41 -78.97 43.24
C PHE A 6 15.81 -77.50 43.34
N LEU A 7 16.75 -77.17 42.46
CA LEU A 7 17.21 -75.84 42.12
C LEU A 7 16.16 -75.23 41.17
N SER A 8 15.33 -74.30 41.64
CA SER A 8 14.51 -73.48 40.76
C SER A 8 15.10 -72.08 40.67
N ALA A 9 15.90 -71.87 39.63
CA ALA A 9 16.31 -70.54 39.19
C ALA A 9 15.07 -69.78 38.70
N PHE A 10 14.73 -68.67 39.35
CA PHE A 10 13.80 -67.67 38.82
C PHE A 10 14.61 -66.40 38.54
N VAL A 11 15.22 -66.38 37.36
CA VAL A 11 15.72 -65.15 36.74
C VAL A 11 14.83 -64.92 35.52
N SER A 12 13.91 -63.96 35.62
CA SER A 12 13.19 -63.43 34.47
C SER A 12 12.79 -61.97 34.72
N THR A 13 13.61 -61.11 34.12
CA THR A 13 13.25 -59.84 33.46
C THR A 13 12.46 -58.82 34.28
N LEU A 14 13.19 -57.79 34.74
CA LEU A 14 12.65 -56.45 34.94
C LEU A 14 12.02 -56.00 33.62
N VAL A 15 10.68 -56.04 33.54
CA VAL A 15 9.95 -55.30 32.52
C VAL A 15 10.10 -53.82 32.89
N TYR A 16 11.06 -53.15 32.23
CA TYR A 16 10.96 -51.72 32.03
C TYR A 16 9.70 -51.50 31.18
N CYS A 17 8.57 -51.23 31.81
CA CYS A 17 7.52 -50.48 31.14
C CYS A 17 8.10 -49.07 30.99
N GLN A 18 8.74 -48.79 29.85
CA GLN A 18 8.88 -47.41 29.41
C GLN A 18 7.45 -46.94 29.20
N GLN A 19 6.91 -46.19 30.18
CA GLN A 19 5.84 -45.25 29.88
C GLN A 19 6.37 -44.43 28.71
N GLY A 20 5.81 -44.69 27.53
CA GLY A 20 5.93 -43.79 26.41
C GLY A 20 5.37 -42.47 26.90
N ASN A 21 6.26 -41.58 27.32
CA ASN A 21 5.94 -40.18 27.40
C ASN A 21 5.67 -39.78 25.95
N ALA A 22 4.43 -39.89 25.52
CA ALA A 22 3.89 -38.98 24.54
C ALA A 22 4.03 -37.61 25.20
N ASN A 23 5.21 -37.02 25.02
CA ASN A 23 5.44 -35.64 25.35
C ASN A 23 4.61 -34.84 24.34
N VAL A 24 3.30 -34.79 24.59
CA VAL A 24 2.43 -33.78 24.04
C VAL A 24 2.92 -32.52 24.71
N ASN A 25 3.94 -31.92 24.10
CA ASN A 25 4.33 -30.56 24.39
C ASN A 25 3.07 -29.74 24.12
N ASN A 26 2.31 -29.46 25.18
CA ASN A 26 1.42 -28.33 25.21
C ASN A 26 2.34 -27.10 25.18
N SER A 27 2.89 -26.82 24.01
CA SER A 27 3.46 -25.52 23.71
C SER A 27 2.43 -24.51 24.18
N PRO A 28 2.83 -23.49 24.97
CA PRO A 28 1.90 -22.49 25.43
C PRO A 28 1.16 -21.99 24.20
N VAL A 29 -0.16 -22.00 24.29
CA VAL A 29 -1.05 -21.59 23.21
C VAL A 29 -0.79 -20.12 22.96
N THR A 30 0.19 -19.81 22.10
CA THR A 30 0.47 -18.45 21.68
C THR A 30 -0.63 -18.02 20.73
N ARG A 31 -0.84 -16.71 20.56
CA ARG A 31 -1.88 -16.18 19.66
C ARG A 31 -1.74 -16.78 18.26
N GLU A 32 -0.50 -17.00 17.83
CA GLU A 32 -0.12 -17.61 16.55
C GLU A 32 -0.65 -19.05 16.42
N SER A 33 -0.66 -19.84 17.51
CA SER A 33 -1.15 -21.22 17.51
C SER A 33 -2.69 -21.35 17.51
N LEU A 34 -3.41 -20.35 18.02
CA LEU A 34 -4.89 -20.28 17.93
C LEU A 34 -5.35 -19.83 16.54
N ILE A 35 -4.57 -18.97 15.92
CA ILE A 35 -4.82 -18.45 14.56
C ILE A 35 -4.70 -19.57 13.52
N ALA A 36 -3.80 -20.53 13.70
CA ALA A 36 -3.64 -21.68 12.80
C ALA A 36 -4.85 -22.65 12.75
N ARG A 37 -5.73 -22.65 13.76
CA ARG A 37 -6.86 -23.59 13.85
C ARG A 37 -8.17 -23.04 13.26
N ALA A 38 -8.25 -21.75 12.97
CA ALA A 38 -9.49 -21.04 12.63
C ALA A 38 -9.51 -20.44 11.21
N GLY A 39 -8.78 -21.03 10.25
CA GLY A 39 -8.84 -20.58 8.86
C GLY A 39 -8.22 -19.20 8.64
N TYR A 40 -7.04 -18.95 9.24
CA TYR A 40 -6.27 -17.74 8.95
C TYR A 40 -5.85 -17.75 7.49
N VAL A 41 -6.51 -16.90 6.72
CA VAL A 41 -6.04 -16.53 5.39
C VAL A 41 -5.01 -15.43 5.59
N ASN A 42 -3.75 -15.67 5.20
CA ASN A 42 -2.73 -14.63 5.23
C ASN A 42 -3.27 -13.40 4.49
N PRO A 43 -3.21 -12.18 5.04
CA PRO A 43 -3.62 -11.00 4.30
C PRO A 43 -2.83 -10.94 2.98
N LEU A 44 -3.52 -10.74 1.86
CA LEU A 44 -2.85 -10.56 0.57
C LEU A 44 -1.87 -9.40 0.70
N GLU A 45 -0.60 -9.69 0.45
CA GLU A 45 0.44 -8.67 0.30
C GLU A 45 -0.04 -7.59 -0.68
N THR A 46 0.33 -6.34 -0.42
CA THR A 46 -0.02 -5.21 -1.29
C THR A 46 1.23 -4.71 -1.97
N LYS A 47 1.26 -4.87 -3.29
CA LYS A 47 2.34 -4.38 -4.14
C LYS A 47 2.11 -2.93 -4.55
N GLY A 48 3.16 -2.13 -4.49
CA GLY A 48 3.13 -0.72 -4.83
C GLY A 48 2.63 0.17 -3.70
N SER A 49 2.29 1.41 -4.02
CA SER A 49 1.87 2.42 -3.06
C SER A 49 0.83 3.35 -3.69
N PRO A 50 -0.16 3.86 -2.93
CA PRO A 50 -1.08 4.88 -3.43
C PRO A 50 -0.38 6.24 -3.62
N TYR A 51 0.82 6.41 -3.07
CA TYR A 51 1.57 7.67 -3.12
C TYR A 51 2.45 7.76 -4.37
N LEU A 52 2.60 8.97 -4.90
CA LEU A 52 3.50 9.25 -6.02
C LEU A 52 4.97 9.01 -5.64
N TYR A 53 5.35 9.45 -4.44
CA TYR A 53 6.65 9.20 -3.85
C TYR A 53 6.45 8.45 -2.53
N ALA A 54 7.33 7.49 -2.24
CA ALA A 54 7.28 6.74 -0.98
C ALA A 54 7.60 7.64 0.22
N GLU A 55 8.57 8.53 0.03
CA GLU A 55 9.05 9.46 1.05
C GLU A 55 8.20 10.73 1.10
N TYR A 56 8.20 11.37 2.28
CA TYR A 56 7.73 12.75 2.39
C TYR A 56 8.77 13.69 1.78
N LYS A 57 8.28 14.71 1.07
CA LYS A 57 9.08 15.78 0.47
C LYS A 57 8.77 17.11 1.14
N LYS A 58 9.77 17.99 1.27
CA LYS A 58 9.57 19.37 1.73
C LYS A 58 8.79 20.14 0.67
N ALA A 59 7.74 20.81 1.11
CA ALA A 59 6.95 21.68 0.26
C ALA A 59 6.53 22.97 0.98
N ARG A 60 6.20 23.95 0.15
CA ARG A 60 5.55 25.19 0.53
C ARG A 60 4.11 25.16 0.05
N ILE A 61 3.17 25.33 0.96
CA ILE A 61 1.74 25.40 0.63
C ILE A 61 1.37 26.87 0.42
N ALA A 62 0.77 27.17 -0.72
CA ALA A 62 0.51 28.53 -1.17
C ALA A 62 1.76 29.41 -1.04
N ASN A 63 1.58 30.70 -0.71
CA ASN A 63 2.69 31.63 -0.46
C ASN A 63 3.14 31.64 1.01
N ASN A 64 2.88 30.57 1.79
CA ASN A 64 3.31 30.50 3.18
C ASN A 64 4.84 30.42 3.26
N GLN A 65 5.47 31.10 4.22
CA GLN A 65 6.92 31.00 4.39
C GLN A 65 7.35 29.67 5.04
N LYS A 66 6.46 29.01 5.79
CA LYS A 66 6.76 27.76 6.49
C LYS A 66 6.78 26.57 5.54
N LEU A 67 7.85 25.78 5.60
CA LEU A 67 7.94 24.49 4.93
C LEU A 67 7.27 23.40 5.75
N VAL A 68 6.65 22.45 5.05
CA VAL A 68 6.05 21.25 5.64
C VAL A 68 6.52 20.01 4.89
N ASP A 69 6.56 18.88 5.59
CA ASP A 69 6.72 17.58 4.94
C ASP A 69 5.39 17.17 4.32
N MET A 70 5.37 16.85 3.03
CA MET A 70 4.18 16.45 2.30
C MET A 70 4.39 15.19 1.47
N ARG A 71 3.30 14.52 1.13
CA ARG A 71 3.27 13.48 0.09
C ARG A 71 1.95 13.55 -0.66
N TYR A 72 1.99 13.22 -1.94
CA TYR A 72 0.80 13.22 -2.80
C TYR A 72 0.27 11.81 -2.98
N ASN A 73 -0.99 11.59 -2.59
CA ASN A 73 -1.72 10.35 -2.81
C ASN A 73 -2.37 10.38 -4.20
N ALA A 74 -1.74 9.74 -5.17
CA ALA A 74 -2.20 9.69 -6.56
C ALA A 74 -3.42 8.77 -6.77
N TYR A 75 -3.72 7.89 -5.81
CA TYR A 75 -4.93 7.07 -5.85
C TYR A 75 -6.18 7.87 -5.45
N LYS A 76 -6.08 8.70 -4.40
CA LYS A 76 -7.19 9.51 -3.88
C LYS A 76 -7.23 10.95 -4.41
N ASP A 77 -6.17 11.39 -5.08
CA ASP A 77 -5.95 12.79 -5.44
C ASP A 77 -5.98 13.69 -4.19
N GLU A 78 -5.15 13.37 -3.20
CA GLU A 78 -5.08 14.02 -1.90
C GLU A 78 -3.64 14.39 -1.53
N VAL A 79 -3.48 15.44 -0.71
CA VAL A 79 -2.17 15.86 -0.20
C VAL A 79 -2.13 15.61 1.31
N ASP A 80 -1.22 14.75 1.73
CA ASP A 80 -0.95 14.48 3.15
C ASP A 80 0.26 15.31 3.59
N ILE A 81 0.20 15.88 4.80
CA ILE A 81 1.28 16.66 5.40
C ILE A 81 1.56 16.24 6.83
N ILE A 82 2.79 16.46 7.28
CA ILE A 82 3.14 16.43 8.70
C ILE A 82 3.04 17.83 9.27
N ASN A 83 2.10 18.03 10.20
CA ASN A 83 2.01 19.26 10.98
C ASN A 83 2.07 18.91 12.48
N ASN A 84 2.99 19.55 13.21
CA ASN A 84 3.22 19.29 14.64
C ASN A 84 3.37 17.79 14.96
N GLY A 85 4.10 17.05 14.09
CA GLY A 85 4.35 15.62 14.24
C GLY A 85 3.17 14.70 13.91
N ARG A 86 2.05 15.24 13.44
CA ARG A 86 0.86 14.46 13.04
C ARG A 86 0.67 14.50 11.54
N ASN A 87 0.33 13.34 10.98
CA ASN A 87 -0.08 13.23 9.59
C ASN A 87 -1.52 13.74 9.42
N MET A 88 -1.75 14.64 8.47
CA MET A 88 -3.05 15.24 8.19
C MET A 88 -3.22 15.40 6.68
N THR A 89 -4.41 15.13 6.17
CA THR A 89 -4.76 15.37 4.77
C THR A 89 -5.33 16.79 4.61
N ILE A 90 -4.82 17.55 3.65
CA ILE A 90 -5.29 18.91 3.35
C ILE A 90 -6.60 18.81 2.55
N TYR A 91 -7.62 19.54 2.98
CA TYR A 91 -8.84 19.72 2.20
C TYR A 91 -8.55 20.40 0.85
N LYS A 92 -9.29 20.02 -0.20
CA LYS A 92 -9.23 20.68 -1.51
C LYS A 92 -9.82 22.09 -1.45
N ASN A 93 -9.04 23.04 -0.95
CA ASN A 93 -9.38 24.46 -0.90
C ASN A 93 -8.37 25.24 -1.78
N PRO A 94 -8.84 26.09 -2.72
CA PRO A 94 -7.98 26.95 -3.54
C PRO A 94 -6.98 27.80 -2.76
N GLU A 95 -7.27 28.16 -1.50
CA GLU A 95 -6.37 28.92 -0.63
C GLU A 95 -5.05 28.19 -0.31
N TYR A 96 -5.02 26.86 -0.46
CA TYR A 96 -3.83 26.03 -0.26
C TYR A 96 -3.06 25.77 -1.56
N SER A 97 -3.49 26.33 -2.69
CA SER A 97 -2.84 26.20 -3.99
C SER A 97 -2.14 27.51 -4.39
N PRO A 98 -0.99 27.46 -5.08
CA PRO A 98 -0.24 26.28 -5.48
C PRO A 98 0.56 25.66 -4.33
N ILE A 99 0.90 24.38 -4.45
CA ILE A 99 1.85 23.71 -3.56
C ILE A 99 3.15 23.53 -4.32
N HIS A 100 4.24 24.11 -3.82
CA HIS A 100 5.57 23.99 -4.41
C HIS A 100 6.38 22.96 -3.63
N ILE A 101 6.66 21.81 -4.26
CA ILE A 101 7.49 20.74 -3.73
C ILE A 101 8.95 21.12 -3.97
N ILE A 102 9.62 21.57 -2.92
CA ILE A 102 10.97 22.15 -2.99
C ILE A 102 12.00 21.11 -3.41
N ASP A 103 11.89 19.88 -2.88
CA ASP A 103 12.90 18.84 -3.10
C ASP A 103 13.02 18.40 -4.56
N SER A 104 11.95 18.54 -5.35
CA SER A 104 11.92 18.17 -6.78
C SER A 104 11.61 19.33 -7.72
N ASP A 105 11.45 20.55 -7.18
CA ASP A 105 11.03 21.74 -7.92
C ASP A 105 9.75 21.54 -8.75
N GLU A 106 8.78 20.83 -8.18
CA GLU A 106 7.49 20.55 -8.81
C GLU A 106 6.40 21.45 -8.24
N ILE A 107 5.48 21.94 -9.08
CA ILE A 107 4.36 22.77 -8.65
C ILE A 107 3.06 22.02 -8.88
N LEU A 108 2.26 21.90 -7.83
CA LEU A 108 0.95 21.25 -7.85
C LEU A 108 -0.15 22.30 -7.71
N TYR A 109 -1.06 22.37 -8.67
CA TYR A 109 -2.19 23.29 -8.66
C TYR A 109 -3.49 22.56 -8.40
N LEU A 110 -4.34 23.11 -7.53
CA LEU A 110 -5.73 22.67 -7.39
C LEU A 110 -6.61 23.44 -8.39
N LEU A 111 -7.18 22.75 -9.37
CA LEU A 111 -7.92 23.38 -10.47
C LEU A 111 -9.23 22.63 -10.77
N GLU A 112 -10.21 23.35 -11.31
CA GLU A 112 -11.36 22.74 -11.98
C GLU A 112 -10.97 22.41 -13.43
N TYR A 113 -11.13 21.16 -13.87
CA TYR A 113 -10.83 20.72 -15.23
C TYR A 113 -11.81 19.64 -15.74
N PRO A 114 -11.95 19.47 -17.06
CA PRO A 114 -12.79 18.41 -17.62
C PRO A 114 -12.13 17.04 -17.49
N TYR A 115 -12.86 16.07 -16.95
CA TYR A 115 -12.46 14.67 -16.85
C TYR A 115 -13.68 13.77 -17.06
N ASN A 116 -13.58 12.81 -17.99
CA ASN A 116 -14.65 11.87 -18.33
C ASN A 116 -16.03 12.54 -18.57
N GLY A 117 -16.03 13.66 -19.31
CA GLY A 117 -17.24 14.40 -19.65
C GLY A 117 -17.85 15.25 -18.53
N LYS A 118 -17.21 15.32 -17.36
CA LYS A 118 -17.64 16.14 -16.22
C LYS A 118 -16.56 17.13 -15.82
N LYS A 119 -16.96 18.23 -15.18
CA LYS A 119 -16.03 19.12 -14.50
C LYS A 119 -15.71 18.54 -13.12
N VAL A 120 -14.43 18.47 -12.78
CA VAL A 120 -13.95 17.97 -11.49
C VAL A 120 -12.93 18.95 -10.93
N ILE A 121 -12.84 19.01 -9.59
CA ILE A 121 -11.78 19.74 -8.89
C ILE A 121 -10.73 18.72 -8.44
N GLY A 122 -9.49 18.91 -8.86
CA GLY A 122 -8.39 18.01 -8.53
C GLY A 122 -7.02 18.64 -8.73
N TYR A 123 -5.98 17.91 -8.34
CA TYR A 123 -4.62 18.40 -8.45
C TYR A 123 -3.98 18.10 -9.81
N LEU A 124 -3.26 19.07 -10.35
CA LEU A 124 -2.50 18.97 -11.61
C LEU A 124 -1.07 19.48 -11.41
N PHE A 125 -0.08 18.70 -11.85
CA PHE A 125 1.33 19.06 -11.82
C PHE A 125 1.67 19.99 -12.97
N GLU A 126 2.44 21.05 -12.70
CA GLU A 126 3.06 21.87 -13.72
C GLU A 126 4.17 21.10 -14.41
N VAL A 127 4.02 20.90 -15.72
CA VAL A 127 5.08 20.31 -16.55
C VAL A 127 5.92 21.42 -17.16
N LYS A 128 5.27 22.47 -17.64
CA LYS A 128 5.94 23.62 -18.27
C LYS A 128 5.06 24.85 -18.29
N LYS A 129 5.62 25.97 -17.88
CA LYS A 129 5.02 27.30 -18.04
C LYS A 129 5.53 27.96 -19.32
N LEU A 130 4.61 28.39 -20.18
CA LEU A 130 4.87 29.17 -21.38
C LEU A 130 4.27 30.58 -21.20
N GLU A 131 4.64 31.52 -22.05
CA GLU A 131 4.17 32.90 -21.97
C GLU A 131 2.63 33.02 -22.12
N THR A 132 2.03 32.14 -22.94
CA THR A 132 0.61 32.17 -23.31
C THR A 132 -0.22 31.03 -22.71
N ALA A 133 0.43 29.99 -22.17
CA ALA A 133 -0.24 28.80 -21.67
C ALA A 133 0.62 28.03 -20.64
N THR A 134 -0.02 27.20 -19.82
CA THR A 134 0.66 26.25 -18.93
C THR A 134 0.30 24.83 -19.35
N LEU A 135 1.32 23.98 -19.49
CA LEU A 135 1.15 22.54 -19.65
C LEU A 135 1.08 21.91 -18.26
N LEU A 136 -0.02 21.23 -18.01
CA LEU A 136 -0.35 20.59 -16.74
C LEU A 136 -0.52 19.08 -16.97
N MET A 137 -0.26 18.29 -15.95
CA MET A 137 -0.37 16.83 -15.99
C MET A 137 -1.13 16.31 -14.78
N ARG A 138 -2.10 15.43 -15.03
CA ARG A 138 -2.76 14.64 -14.01
C ARG A 138 -2.05 13.31 -13.90
N ILE A 139 -1.50 13.04 -12.73
CA ILE A 139 -0.94 11.73 -12.35
C ILE A 139 -2.00 11.01 -11.52
N SER A 140 -2.23 9.73 -11.75
CA SER A 140 -3.20 8.96 -10.99
C SER A 140 -2.83 7.49 -10.89
N LYS A 141 -3.26 6.86 -9.80
CA LYS A 141 -3.11 5.42 -9.58
C LYS A 141 -4.48 4.75 -9.47
N THR A 142 -4.53 3.46 -9.78
CA THR A 142 -5.67 2.58 -9.51
C THR A 142 -5.32 1.55 -8.44
N TYR A 143 -6.33 0.96 -7.81
CA TYR A 143 -6.17 -0.14 -6.87
C TYR A 143 -6.89 -1.38 -7.40
N ASP A 144 -6.11 -2.40 -7.67
CA ASP A 144 -6.58 -3.72 -8.05
C ASP A 144 -6.64 -4.61 -6.82
N LYS A 145 -7.86 -4.93 -6.39
CA LYS A 145 -8.07 -5.87 -5.29
C LYS A 145 -7.63 -7.27 -5.74
N GLY A 146 -6.73 -7.85 -4.98
CA GLY A 146 -6.27 -9.21 -5.16
C GLY A 146 -7.37 -10.24 -4.85
N LYS A 147 -7.08 -11.50 -5.17
CA LYS A 147 -7.95 -12.63 -4.87
C LYS A 147 -7.14 -13.82 -4.37
N TYR A 148 -7.65 -14.48 -3.34
CA TYR A 148 -7.12 -15.76 -2.90
C TYR A 148 -7.42 -16.85 -3.90
N ALA A 149 -6.49 -17.81 -4.03
CA ALA A 149 -6.79 -19.05 -4.73
C ALA A 149 -7.88 -19.81 -3.97
N GLN A 150 -8.94 -20.24 -4.65
CA GLN A 150 -10.01 -21.02 -4.02
C GLN A 150 -9.71 -22.52 -4.04
N ASP A 151 -8.85 -22.97 -4.96
CA ASP A 151 -8.39 -24.35 -5.09
C ASP A 151 -6.95 -24.43 -5.63
N SER A 152 -6.46 -25.66 -5.86
CA SER A 152 -5.10 -25.92 -6.35
C SER A 152 -4.84 -25.54 -7.82
N PHE A 153 -5.88 -25.15 -8.56
CA PHE A 153 -5.78 -24.72 -9.96
C PHE A 153 -5.85 -23.19 -10.10
N ASP A 154 -6.39 -22.51 -9.09
CA ASP A 154 -6.41 -21.06 -9.03
C ASP A 154 -5.05 -20.46 -8.66
N ARG A 155 -4.76 -19.32 -9.30
CA ARG A 155 -3.62 -18.47 -8.93
C ARG A 155 -4.08 -17.35 -8.02
N GLU A 156 -3.43 -17.27 -6.87
CA GLU A 156 -3.52 -16.12 -5.97
C GLU A 156 -3.00 -14.87 -6.68
N LYS A 157 -3.75 -13.77 -6.58
CA LYS A 157 -3.36 -12.45 -7.07
C LYS A 157 -3.26 -11.53 -5.85
N GLU A 158 -2.11 -10.91 -5.66
CA GLU A 158 -1.88 -9.91 -4.62
C GLU A 158 -2.68 -8.61 -4.87
N ASN A 159 -2.84 -7.79 -3.84
CA ASN A 159 -3.38 -6.44 -4.03
C ASN A 159 -2.33 -5.57 -4.74
N THR A 160 -2.73 -4.70 -5.66
CA THR A 160 -1.76 -3.90 -6.42
C THR A 160 -2.23 -2.45 -6.60
N TYR A 161 -1.29 -1.52 -6.44
CA TYR A 161 -1.44 -0.14 -6.91
C TYR A 161 -0.66 0.05 -8.22
N ASP A 162 -1.38 0.36 -9.29
CA ASP A 162 -0.79 0.58 -10.61
C ASP A 162 -0.95 2.03 -11.06
N ASP A 163 0.06 2.54 -11.76
CA ASP A 163 0.00 3.84 -12.41
C ASP A 163 -0.96 3.82 -13.61
N LEU A 164 -1.86 4.79 -13.67
CA LEU A 164 -2.69 5.04 -14.83
C LEU A 164 -1.95 5.94 -15.82
N PRO A 165 -2.29 5.90 -17.12
CA PRO A 165 -1.69 6.80 -18.10
C PRO A 165 -1.89 8.27 -17.73
N ASP A 166 -0.82 9.04 -17.79
CA ASP A 166 -0.84 10.48 -17.53
C ASP A 166 -1.74 11.21 -18.52
N ILE A 167 -2.51 12.17 -18.02
CA ILE A 167 -3.39 13.01 -18.84
C ILE A 167 -2.87 14.44 -18.81
N PHE A 168 -2.62 14.99 -20.01
CA PHE A 168 -2.10 16.35 -20.16
C PHE A 168 -3.21 17.34 -20.47
N TYR A 169 -3.10 18.50 -19.86
CA TYR A 169 -4.00 19.62 -20.00
C TYR A 169 -3.23 20.86 -20.43
N PHE A 170 -3.74 21.57 -21.44
CA PHE A 170 -3.26 22.91 -21.77
C PHE A 170 -4.21 23.94 -21.18
N GLN A 171 -3.72 24.75 -20.25
CA GLN A 171 -4.44 25.90 -19.71
C GLN A 171 -3.96 27.16 -20.41
N LYS A 172 -4.80 27.76 -21.26
CA LYS A 172 -4.53 29.10 -21.82
C LYS A 172 -4.78 30.17 -20.74
N LYS A 173 -4.08 31.31 -20.81
CA LYS A 173 -4.34 32.47 -19.92
C LYS A 173 -5.82 32.90 -19.89
N THR A 174 -6.55 32.65 -20.98
CA THR A 174 -8.02 32.69 -21.04
C THR A 174 -8.55 31.29 -20.73
N VAL A 175 -9.15 31.11 -19.55
CA VAL A 175 -9.66 29.86 -18.93
C VAL A 175 -10.34 28.90 -19.94
N LYS A 176 -9.55 28.09 -20.65
CA LYS A 176 -10.03 27.03 -21.55
C LYS A 176 -9.02 25.90 -21.55
N PHE A 177 -9.46 24.73 -21.07
CA PHE A 177 -8.68 23.49 -21.06
C PHE A 177 -8.89 22.71 -22.36
N CYS A 178 -7.81 22.25 -22.99
CA CYS A 178 -7.85 21.24 -24.05
C CYS A 178 -7.24 19.92 -23.55
N ASN A 179 -7.95 18.81 -23.73
CA ASN A 179 -7.50 17.46 -23.43
C ASN A 179 -6.72 16.89 -24.63
N CYS A 180 -5.48 16.44 -24.42
CA CYS A 180 -4.70 15.72 -25.42
C CYS A 180 -4.41 14.30 -24.95
N GLN A 181 -5.18 13.32 -25.44
CA GLN A 181 -4.80 11.91 -25.29
C GLN A 181 -3.85 11.51 -26.43
N LYS A 182 -2.69 10.94 -26.09
CA LYS A 182 -1.82 10.29 -27.07
C LYS A 182 -2.57 9.10 -27.67
N ARG A 183 -2.98 9.22 -28.95
CA ARG A 183 -3.34 8.03 -29.74
C ARG A 183 -2.05 7.26 -29.99
N LYS A 184 -1.98 6.00 -29.56
CA LYS A 184 -1.02 5.05 -30.14
C LYS A 184 -1.38 4.94 -31.63
N MET A 185 -0.47 5.32 -32.51
CA MET A 185 -0.52 4.86 -33.90
C MET A 185 -0.30 3.35 -33.86
N SER A 186 -1.31 2.59 -34.28
CA SER A 186 -1.14 1.17 -34.63
C SER A 186 -0.38 1.08 -35.94
#